data_AF-A0A5N6W8F2-F1
#
_entry.id   AF-A0A5N6W8F2-F1
#
_cell.length_a   1.000
_cell.length_b   1.000
_cell.length_c   1.000
_cell.angle_alpha   90.00
_cell.angle_beta   90.00
_cell.angle_gamma   90.00
#
_symmetry.space_group_name_H-M   'P 1'
#
loop_
_entity.id
_entity.type
_entity.pdbx_description
1 polymer ?
#
loop_
_entity_poly.entity_id
_entity_poly.type
_entity_poly.pdbx_seq_one_letter_code
_entity_poly.pdbx_strand_id
1 'polypeptide(L)'
;MSRTVDGKEFRDIDQLLALRCTFAYRANGSNDNVKGFDGGRTSTERDLFANVTANYEELVEVKASYEGGRWETGTGQEYRFIIGKRKGLPNQDDMIIGIARQTEGNNDFNAFFPY
;
A
#
# COMPACT_ATOMS: atom_id res chain seq x y z
N MET A 1 23.87 10.43 4.30
CA MET A 1 23.49 9.05 4.67
C MET A 1 21.98 8.96 4.53
N SER A 2 21.48 8.25 3.52
CA SER A 2 20.02 8.07 3.35
C SER A 2 19.50 7.25 4.51
N ARG A 3 18.62 7.85 5.35
CA ARG A 3 17.83 7.08 6.31
C ARG A 3 17.05 6.04 5.51
N THR A 4 17.25 4.77 5.82
CA THR A 4 16.33 3.72 5.37
C THR A 4 15.01 3.99 6.08
N VAL A 5 14.07 4.62 5.39
CA VAL A 5 12.74 4.80 5.95
C VAL A 5 12.04 3.44 5.90
N ASP A 6 11.68 2.94 7.07
CA ASP A 6 11.13 1.60 7.29
C ASP A 6 9.59 1.61 7.39
N GLY A 7 8.96 2.70 6.92
CA GLY A 7 7.50 2.86 6.96
C GLY A 7 6.93 3.22 8.34
N LYS A 8 7.74 3.28 9.41
CA LYS A 8 7.23 3.66 10.75
C LYS A 8 6.89 5.15 10.89
N GLU A 9 7.18 5.95 9.88
CA GLU A 9 6.93 7.39 9.87
C GLU A 9 5.45 7.73 9.56
N PHE A 10 4.65 6.75 9.12
CA PHE A 10 3.22 6.94 8.87
C PHE A 10 2.41 6.94 10.17
N ARG A 11 1.68 8.02 10.39
CA ARG A 11 0.85 8.19 11.58
C ARG A 11 -0.53 7.57 11.36
N ASP A 12 -1.27 7.41 12.45
CA ASP A 12 -2.65 6.91 12.43
C ASP A 12 -3.57 7.72 11.49
N ILE A 13 -3.33 9.03 11.35
CA ILE A 13 -4.11 9.87 10.44
C ILE A 13 -3.89 9.50 8.96
N ASP A 14 -2.67 9.10 8.59
CA ASP A 14 -2.33 8.69 7.23
C ASP A 14 -2.98 7.33 6.91
N GLN A 15 -3.01 6.45 7.90
CA GLN A 15 -3.70 5.15 7.83
C GLN A 15 -5.22 5.32 7.70
N LEU A 16 -5.84 6.20 8.49
CA LEU A 16 -7.26 6.53 8.40
C LEU A 16 -7.62 7.11 7.04
N LEU A 17 -6.77 7.97 6.48
CA LEU A 17 -6.99 8.51 5.14
C LEU A 17 -6.92 7.41 4.06
N ALA A 18 -5.95 6.50 4.16
CA ALA A 18 -5.83 5.38 3.23
C ALA A 18 -7.06 4.46 3.26
N LEU A 19 -7.60 4.18 4.45
CA LEU A 19 -8.84 3.43 4.62
C LEU A 19 -10.04 4.19 4.04
N ARG A 20 -10.15 5.51 4.25
CA ARG A 20 -11.20 6.34 3.64
C ARG A 20 -11.14 6.34 2.11
N CYS A 21 -9.95 6.46 1.53
CA CYS A 21 -9.77 6.36 0.08
C CYS A 21 -10.17 4.98 -0.45
N THR A 22 -9.80 3.92 0.27
CA THR A 22 -10.17 2.53 -0.08
C THR A 22 -11.69 2.35 -0.03
N PHE A 23 -12.34 2.82 1.03
CA PHE A 23 -13.80 2.77 1.14
C PHE A 23 -14.47 3.49 -0.04
N ALA A 24 -14.00 4.70 -0.38
CA ALA A 24 -14.52 5.45 -1.53
C ALA A 24 -14.28 4.69 -2.86
N TYR A 25 -13.12 4.06 -3.04
CA TYR A 25 -12.82 3.23 -4.20
C TYR A 25 -13.76 2.03 -4.32
N ARG A 26 -14.05 1.32 -3.21
CA ARG A 26 -14.98 0.19 -3.17
C ARG A 26 -16.41 0.61 -3.48
N ALA A 27 -16.85 1.73 -2.89
CA ALA A 27 -18.21 2.22 -3.05
C ALA A 27 -18.48 2.76 -4.48
N ASN A 28 -17.51 3.47 -5.05
CA ASN A 28 -17.69 4.20 -6.31
C ASN A 28 -16.98 3.55 -7.51
N GLY A 29 -16.22 2.48 -7.29
CA GLY A 29 -15.40 1.81 -8.30
C GLY A 29 -14.14 2.57 -8.74
N SER A 30 -13.87 3.76 -8.18
CA SER A 30 -12.70 4.58 -8.54
C SER A 30 -12.29 5.56 -7.44
N ASN A 31 -10.97 5.81 -7.37
CA ASN A 31 -10.34 6.85 -6.56
C ASN A 31 -8.93 7.09 -7.11
N ASP A 32 -8.53 8.34 -7.34
CA ASP A 32 -7.24 8.67 -7.97
C ASP A 32 -6.01 8.20 -7.16
N ASN A 33 -6.21 7.94 -5.87
CA ASN A 33 -5.16 7.49 -4.95
C ASN A 33 -5.14 5.97 -4.75
N VAL A 34 -6.10 5.23 -5.29
CA VAL A 34 -6.25 3.78 -5.06
C VAL A 34 -6.17 3.03 -6.39
N LYS A 35 -5.43 1.93 -6.42
CA LYS A 35 -5.37 1.02 -7.56
C LYS A 35 -5.51 -0.42 -7.10
N GLY A 36 -6.07 -1.28 -7.95
CA GLY A 36 -6.04 -2.72 -7.73
C GLY A 36 -4.60 -3.23 -7.66
N PHE A 37 -4.37 -4.21 -6.78
CA PHE A 37 -3.05 -4.76 -6.53
C PHE A 37 -3.07 -6.28 -6.56
N ASP A 38 -2.37 -6.88 -7.52
CA ASP A 38 -2.36 -8.34 -7.70
C ASP A 38 -1.11 -9.02 -7.10
N GLY A 39 -0.39 -8.32 -6.20
CA GLY A 39 0.81 -8.87 -5.55
C GLY A 39 2.11 -8.68 -6.32
N GLY A 40 2.18 -7.70 -7.23
CA GLY A 40 3.43 -7.34 -7.91
C GLY A 40 3.46 -7.68 -9.41
N ARG A 41 4.22 -6.88 -10.16
CA ARG A 41 4.33 -6.95 -11.63
C ARG A 41 5.49 -7.84 -12.06
N THR A 42 6.58 -7.84 -11.28
CA THR A 42 7.78 -8.64 -11.51
C THR A 42 7.81 -9.91 -10.65
N SER A 43 8.69 -10.88 -11.00
CA SER A 43 8.92 -12.07 -10.16
C SER A 43 9.37 -11.70 -8.76
N THR A 44 10.28 -10.72 -8.64
CA THR A 44 10.80 -10.23 -7.36
C THR A 44 9.69 -9.64 -6.48
N GLU A 45 8.78 -8.83 -7.06
CA GLU A 45 7.64 -8.32 -6.30
C GLU A 45 6.69 -9.45 -5.89
N ARG A 46 6.43 -10.42 -6.78
CA ARG A 46 5.58 -11.56 -6.44
C ARG A 46 6.13 -12.36 -5.27
N ASP A 47 7.44 -12.55 -5.20
CA ASP A 47 8.09 -13.19 -4.06
C ASP A 47 7.97 -12.32 -2.79
N LEU A 48 8.17 -11.00 -2.94
CA LEU A 48 8.03 -10.03 -1.85
C LEU A 48 6.61 -10.04 -1.23
N PHE A 49 5.58 -10.19 -2.06
CA PHE A 49 4.17 -10.18 -1.64
C PHE A 49 3.52 -11.57 -1.60
N ALA A 50 4.29 -12.65 -1.71
CA ALA A 50 3.75 -14.02 -1.73
C ALA A 50 2.91 -14.32 -0.48
N ASN A 51 3.37 -13.88 0.68
CA ASN A 51 2.63 -14.06 1.93
C ASN A 51 1.35 -13.21 1.99
N VAL A 52 1.37 -12.02 1.37
CA VAL A 52 0.19 -11.14 1.30
C VAL A 52 -0.88 -11.77 0.40
N THR A 53 -0.50 -12.18 -0.81
CA THR A 53 -1.45 -12.79 -1.76
C THR A 53 -1.95 -14.16 -1.31
N ALA A 54 -1.19 -14.90 -0.50
CA ALA A 54 -1.64 -16.15 0.10
C ALA A 54 -2.77 -15.95 1.13
N ASN A 55 -2.67 -14.90 1.97
CA ASN A 55 -3.53 -14.72 3.14
C ASN A 55 -4.66 -13.69 2.95
N TYR A 56 -4.55 -12.84 1.94
CA TYR A 56 -5.46 -11.73 1.72
C TYR A 56 -5.99 -11.70 0.28
N GLU A 57 -7.15 -11.08 0.12
CA GLU A 57 -7.86 -10.91 -1.15
C GLU A 57 -8.37 -9.47 -1.29
N GLU A 58 -8.94 -9.19 -2.47
CA GLU A 58 -9.42 -7.86 -2.84
C GLU A 58 -8.33 -6.78 -2.70
N LEU A 59 -7.07 -7.15 -2.90
CA LEU A 59 -5.93 -6.31 -2.59
C LEU A 59 -5.91 -5.00 -3.41
N VAL A 60 -5.56 -3.91 -2.76
CA VAL A 60 -5.37 -2.58 -3.36
C VAL A 60 -4.08 -1.92 -2.85
N GLU A 61 -3.47 -1.10 -3.70
CA GLU A 61 -2.39 -0.19 -3.35
C GLU A 61 -2.95 1.24 -3.22
N VAL A 62 -2.65 1.93 -2.13
CA VAL A 62 -3.09 3.31 -1.87
C VAL A 62 -1.89 4.22 -1.73
N LYS A 63 -1.88 5.33 -2.46
CA LYS A 63 -0.82 6.35 -2.33
C LYS A 63 -0.74 6.85 -0.90
N ALA A 64 0.41 6.66 -0.27
CA ALA A 64 0.65 7.21 1.05
C ALA A 64 0.88 8.73 0.91
N SER A 65 -0.20 9.50 1.03
CA SER A 65 -0.23 10.96 0.87
C SER A 65 -0.63 11.58 2.20
N TYR A 66 0.15 12.54 2.71
CA TYR A 66 -0.30 13.40 3.81
C TYR A 66 -1.23 14.49 3.26
N GLU A 67 -2.20 14.94 4.05
CA GLU A 67 -3.00 16.15 3.76
C GLU A 67 -2.07 17.34 3.45
N GLY A 68 -1.86 17.62 2.16
CA GLY A 68 -1.21 18.82 1.65
C GLY A 68 0.26 18.72 1.26
N GLY A 69 0.90 17.54 1.28
CA GLY A 69 2.30 17.41 0.86
C GLY A 69 2.61 16.05 0.24
N ARG A 70 3.25 16.08 -0.94
CA ARG A 70 3.84 14.87 -1.54
C ARG A 70 4.94 14.37 -0.62
N TRP A 71 4.86 13.12 -0.16
CA TRP A 71 6.03 12.44 0.41
C TRP A 71 6.93 11.93 -0.71
N GLU A 72 7.27 12.82 -1.64
CA GLU A 72 8.54 12.70 -2.33
C GLU A 72 9.57 12.92 -1.21
N THR A 73 10.05 11.82 -0.62
CA THR A 73 11.40 11.85 -0.06
C THR A 73 12.28 12.54 -1.12
N GLY A 74 13.24 13.39 -0.75
CA GLY A 74 14.08 14.11 -1.74
C GLY A 74 14.84 13.21 -2.74
N THR A 75 14.63 11.90 -2.65
CA THR A 75 15.02 10.78 -3.51
C THR A 75 13.91 10.26 -4.43
N GLY A 76 12.76 10.93 -4.61
CA GLY A 76 11.69 10.49 -5.52
C GLY A 76 11.05 9.13 -5.21
N GLN A 77 11.23 8.59 -4.00
CA GLN A 77 10.66 7.31 -3.60
C GLN A 77 9.24 7.53 -3.08
N GLU A 78 8.27 6.87 -3.72
CA GLU A 78 6.86 6.87 -3.31
C GLU A 78 6.52 5.61 -2.51
N TYR A 79 5.67 5.75 -1.50
CA TYR A 79 5.21 4.63 -0.69
C TYR A 79 3.71 4.39 -0.93
N ARG A 80 3.31 3.13 -0.73
CA ARG A 80 1.94 2.68 -0.89
C ARG A 80 1.51 1.89 0.34
N PHE A 81 0.34 2.19 0.88
CA PHE A 81 -0.32 1.25 1.78
C PHE A 81 -0.87 0.09 0.95
N ILE A 82 -0.64 -1.13 1.42
CA ILE A 82 -1.26 -2.33 0.87
C ILE A 82 -2.42 -2.70 1.78
N ILE A 83 -3.62 -2.71 1.20
CA ILE A 83 -4.88 -2.91 1.92
C ILE A 83 -5.64 -4.06 1.29
N GLY A 84 -6.34 -4.86 2.09
CA GLY A 84 -7.22 -5.90 1.58
C GLY A 84 -8.03 -6.55 2.68
N LYS A 85 -8.62 -7.69 2.37
CA LYS A 85 -9.43 -8.48 3.31
C LYS A 85 -8.77 -9.82 3.58
N ARG A 86 -8.89 -10.33 4.80
CA ARG A 86 -8.33 -11.63 5.15
C ARG A 86 -9.18 -12.75 4.53
N LYS A 87 -8.53 -13.65 3.80
CA LYS A 87 -9.19 -14.80 3.16
C LYS A 87 -9.81 -15.73 4.19
N GLY A 88 -10.93 -16.35 3.81
CA GLY A 88 -11.58 -17.41 4.60
C GLY A 88 -12.40 -16.91 5.79
N LEU A 89 -12.56 -15.60 5.95
CA LEU A 89 -13.44 -15.00 6.96
C LEU A 89 -14.54 -14.18 6.26
N PRO A 90 -15.82 -14.47 6.49
CA PRO A 90 -16.90 -13.67 5.93
C PRO A 90 -16.95 -12.28 6.57
N ASN A 91 -17.40 -11.28 5.79
CA ASN A 91 -17.66 -9.90 6.24
C ASN A 91 -16.46 -9.21 6.93
N GLN A 92 -15.24 -9.40 6.42
CA GLN A 92 -14.09 -8.65 6.91
C GLN A 92 -14.08 -7.22 6.35
N ASP A 93 -13.78 -6.27 7.22
CA ASP A 93 -13.45 -4.90 6.85
C ASP A 93 -12.08 -4.84 6.15
N ASP A 94 -11.89 -3.84 5.31
CA ASP A 94 -10.59 -3.54 4.71
C ASP A 94 -9.56 -3.25 5.81
N MET A 95 -8.41 -3.93 5.74
CA MET A 95 -7.33 -3.82 6.72
C MET A 95 -6.01 -3.45 6.05
N ILE A 96 -5.25 -2.57 6.69
CA ILE A 96 -3.90 -2.23 6.24
C ILE A 96 -2.99 -3.38 6.61
N ILE A 97 -2.45 -4.03 5.59
CA ILE A 97 -1.58 -5.21 5.71
C ILE A 97 -0.13 -4.77 5.93
N GLY A 98 0.24 -3.62 5.37
CA GLY A 98 1.56 -3.02 5.53
C GLY A 98 1.81 -1.92 4.52
N ILE A 99 3.07 -1.54 4.39
CA ILE A 99 3.53 -0.47 3.51
C ILE A 99 4.54 -1.02 2.52
N ALA A 100 4.35 -0.72 1.24
CA ALA A 100 5.29 -1.01 0.17
C ALA A 100 6.05 0.26 -0.24
N ARG A 101 7.35 0.13 -0.49
CA ARG A 101 8.19 1.20 -1.02
C ARG A 101 8.48 0.97 -2.50
N GLN A 102 8.16 1.96 -3.33
CA GLN A 102 8.50 1.91 -4.75
C GLN A 102 10.00 2.08 -4.97
N THR A 103 10.50 1.39 -5.98
CA THR A 103 11.84 1.64 -6.51
C THR A 103 11.90 3.05 -7.10
N GLU A 104 12.95 3.79 -6.77
CA GLU A 104 13.14 5.15 -7.29
C GLU A 104 13.12 5.18 -8.82
N GLY A 105 12.27 6.04 -9.39
CA GLY A 105 12.13 6.20 -10.83
C GLY A 105 11.38 5.06 -11.55
N ASN A 106 10.90 4.04 -10.83
CA ASN A 106 10.20 2.90 -11.41
C ASN A 106 8.84 2.66 -10.74
N ASN A 107 8.01 1.81 -11.38
CA ASN A 107 6.68 1.46 -10.91
C ASN A 107 6.62 0.14 -10.12
N ASP A 108 7.76 -0.49 -9.85
CA ASP A 108 7.89 -1.70 -9.04
C ASP A 108 8.17 -1.36 -7.56
N PHE A 109 7.97 -2.35 -6.68
CA PHE A 109 8.31 -2.28 -5.27
C PHE A 109 9.60 -3.02 -4.95
N ASN A 110 10.47 -2.41 -4.14
CA ASN A 110 11.71 -3.05 -3.66
C ASN A 110 11.69 -3.46 -2.20
N ALA A 111 10.65 -3.07 -1.44
CA ALA A 111 10.51 -3.42 -0.04
C ALA A 111 9.03 -3.42 0.37
N PHE A 112 8.71 -4.30 1.31
CA PHE A 112 7.42 -4.39 1.97
C PHE A 112 7.61 -4.50 3.48
N PHE A 113 6.89 -3.69 4.22
CA PHE A 113 6.92 -3.58 5.68
C PHE A 113 5.54 -4.01 6.20
N PRO A 114 5.36 -5.28 6.59
CA PRO A 114 4.10 -5.76 7.15
C PRO A 114 3.81 -5.13 8.52
N TYR A 115 2.53 -4.99 8.85
CA TYR A 115 2.04 -4.63 10.18
C TYR A 115 1.78 -5.85 11.07
#